data_AF-A0A382NUN2-F1
#
_entry.id   AF-A0A382NUN2-F1
#
_cell.length_a   1.000
_cell.length_b   1.000
_cell.length_c   1.000
_cell.angle_alpha   90.00
_cell.angle_beta   90.00
_cell.angle_gamma   90.00
#
_symmetry.space_group_name_H-M   'P 1'
#
loop_
_entity.id
_entity.type
_entity.pdbx_description
1 polymer ?
#
loop_
_entity_poly.entity_id
_entity_poly.type
_entity_poly.pdbx_seq_one_letter_code
_entity_poly.pdbx_strand_id
1 'polypeptide(L)' 'DLFNKPISAIDFNTNKTSQIDKISSLIEKKGLTEVKIKVKDKDNELVFKLKNKRLVDRKSINTLKNQDISTIIH' A
#
# COMPACT_ATOMS: atom_id res chain seq x y z
N ASP A 1 20.10 -0.13 12.18
CA ASP A 1 18.94 -0.95 12.58
C ASP A 1 17.88 -0.89 11.48
N LEU A 2 17.65 -2.01 10.79
CA LEU A 2 16.80 -2.08 9.58
C LEU A 2 15.30 -2.17 9.91
N PHE A 3 14.97 -2.52 11.17
CA PHE A 3 13.60 -2.80 11.62
C PHE A 3 12.86 -1.54 12.07
N ASN A 4 13.58 -0.54 12.57
CA ASN A 4 13.02 0.69 13.12
C ASN A 4 12.98 1.87 12.15
N LYS A 5 13.35 1.67 10.88
CA LYS A 5 13.30 2.76 9.90
C LYS A 5 11.84 3.12 9.56
N PRO A 6 11.44 4.40 9.69
CA PRO A 6 10.10 4.85 9.36
C PRO A 6 9.82 4.64 7.87
N ILE A 7 8.59 4.27 7.55
CA ILE A 7 8.15 4.04 6.17
C ILE A 7 7.80 5.39 5.55
N SER A 8 8.64 5.86 4.62
CA SER A 8 8.44 7.16 3.99
C SER A 8 7.45 7.07 2.84
N ALA A 9 7.56 6.00 2.04
CA ALA A 9 6.62 5.72 0.96
C ALA A 9 6.38 4.21 0.81
N ILE A 10 5.20 3.88 0.28
CA ILE A 10 4.82 2.51 -0.05
C ILE A 10 4.03 2.46 -1.36
N ASP A 11 4.32 1.45 -2.17
CA ASP A 11 3.55 1.08 -3.34
C ASP A 11 2.79 -0.22 -3.05
N PHE A 12 1.46 -0.20 -3.21
CA PHE A 12 0.60 -1.38 -3.22
C PHE A 12 0.33 -1.80 -4.66
N ASN A 13 0.65 -3.05 -5.00
CA ASN A 13 0.35 -3.62 -6.31
C ASN A 13 -0.82 -4.59 -6.18
N THR A 14 -1.87 -4.37 -6.96
CA THR A 14 -3.08 -5.17 -6.95
C THR A 14 -3.60 -5.45 -8.36
N ASN A 15 -4.28 -6.58 -8.51
CA ASN A 15 -4.83 -7.03 -9.79
C ASN A 15 -6.37 -7.17 -9.70
N LYS A 16 -6.97 -6.82 -8.55
CA LYS A 16 -8.40 -7.03 -8.26
C LYS A 16 -8.95 -5.83 -7.49
N THR A 17 -10.11 -5.33 -7.91
CA THR A 17 -10.79 -4.23 -7.21
C THR A 17 -11.12 -4.57 -5.75
N SER A 18 -11.45 -5.83 -5.45
CA SER A 18 -11.73 -6.28 -4.07
C SER A 18 -10.54 -6.19 -3.11
N GLN A 19 -9.31 -6.11 -3.62
CA GLN A 19 -8.11 -5.87 -2.80
C GLN A 19 -7.96 -4.38 -2.44
N ILE A 20 -8.53 -3.48 -3.25
CA ILE A 20 -8.51 -2.03 -3.00
C ILE A 20 -9.28 -1.70 -1.71
N ASP A 21 -10.44 -2.33 -1.51
CA ASP A 21 -11.24 -2.13 -0.28
C ASP A 21 -10.45 -2.52 0.97
N LYS A 22 -9.68 -3.61 0.89
CA LYS A 22 -8.82 -4.08 1.99
C LYS A 22 -7.63 -3.16 2.24
N ILE A 23 -7.01 -2.63 1.18
CA ILE A 23 -5.97 -1.61 1.31
C ILE A 23 -6.56 -0.38 2.00
N SER A 24 -7.72 0.09 1.54
CA SER A 24 -8.40 1.29 2.05
C SER A 24 -8.72 1.18 3.55
N SER A 25 -9.24 0.04 4.00
CA SER A 25 -9.55 -0.17 5.43
C SER A 25 -8.29 -0.21 6.31
N LEU A 26 -7.16 -0.66 5.78
CA LEU A 26 -5.88 -0.68 6.50
C LEU A 26 -5.22 0.70 6.60
N ILE A 27 -5.34 1.52 5.57
CA ILE A 27 -4.69 2.84 5.49
C ILE A 27 -5.64 4.01 5.80
N GLU A 28 -6.75 3.75 6.48
CA GLU A 28 -7.79 4.75 6.78
C GLU A 28 -7.23 5.92 7.61
N LYS A 29 -6.28 5.64 8.51
CA LYS A 29 -5.72 6.62 9.43
C LYS A 29 -4.73 7.58 8.74
N LYS A 30 -4.76 8.85 9.13
CA LYS A 30 -3.77 9.85 8.72
C LYS A 30 -2.39 9.50 9.30
N GLY A 31 -1.34 9.70 8.52
CA GLY A 31 0.03 9.46 8.95
C GLY A 31 1.05 10.20 8.08
N LEU A 32 2.28 9.70 8.06
CA LEU A 32 3.41 10.35 7.39
C LEU A 32 3.88 9.61 6.13
N THR A 33 3.28 8.47 5.81
CA THR A 33 3.67 7.64 4.69
C THR A 33 2.96 8.06 3.41
N GLU A 34 3.73 8.24 2.34
CA GLU A 34 3.18 8.40 1.00
C GLU A 34 2.69 7.07 0.44
N VAL A 35 1.47 7.05 -0.09
CA VAL A 35 0.85 5.82 -0.61
C VAL A 35 0.61 5.95 -2.11
N LYS A 36 1.10 4.97 -2.86
CA LYS A 36 0.69 4.71 -4.24
C LYS A 36 0.01 3.35 -4.35
N ILE A 37 -1.06 3.29 -5.13
CA ILE A 37 -1.76 2.06 -5.46
C ILE A 37 -1.62 1.86 -6.96
N LYS A 38 -1.04 0.74 -7.38
CA LYS A 38 -0.88 0.33 -8.77
C LYS A 38 -1.85 -0.81 -9.04
N VAL A 39 -2.74 -0.58 -9.99
CA VAL A 39 -3.69 -1.59 -10.46
C VAL A 39 -3.22 -2.04 -11.84
N LYS A 40 -2.88 -3.33 -11.97
CA LYS A 40 -2.47 -3.90 -13.25
C LYS A 40 -3.68 -4.51 -13.95
N ASP A 41 -3.96 -4.05 -15.17
CA ASP A 41 -4.98 -4.60 -16.06
C ASP A 41 -4.33 -5.01 -17.38
N LYS A 42 -3.95 -6.29 -17.48
CA LYS A 42 -3.23 -6.88 -18.61
C LYS A 42 -1.95 -6.08 -18.92
N ASP A 43 -1.97 -5.31 -20.01
CA ASP A 43 -0.87 -4.51 -20.54
C ASP A 43 -0.87 -3.08 -19.98
N ASN A 44 -1.95 -2.68 -19.32
CA ASN A 44 -2.10 -1.35 -18.73
C ASN A 44 -1.78 -1.38 -17.24
N GLU A 45 -1.16 -0.30 -16.76
CA GLU A 45 -0.96 -0.04 -15.35
C GLU A 45 -1.60 1.30 -14.99
N LEU A 46 -2.53 1.26 -14.04
CA LEU A 46 -3.16 2.45 -13.47
C LEU A 46 -2.49 2.76 -12.14
N VAL A 47 -1.87 3.94 -12.04
CA VAL A 47 -1.14 4.38 -10.83
C VAL A 47 -1.90 5.51 -10.14
N PHE A 48 -2.32 5.27 -8.91
CA PHE A 48 -3.03 6.23 -8.07
C PHE A 48 -2.13 6.66 -6.92
N LYS A 49 -1.74 7.93 -6.88
CA LYS A 49 -1.07 8.52 -5.72
C LYS A 49 -2.12 9.21 -4.84
N LEU A 50 -2.19 8.84 -3.57
CA LEU A 50 -3.10 9.52 -2.63
C LEU A 50 -2.57 10.92 -2.31
N LYS A 51 -3.48 11.91 -2.33
CA LYS A 51 -3.15 13.30 -1.97
C LYS A 51 -2.70 13.42 -0.51
N ASN A 52 -3.37 12.70 0.39
CA ASN A 52 -3.12 12.73 1.82
C ASN A 52 -2.26 11.54 2.25
N LYS A 53 -1.24 11.83 3.06
CA LYS A 53 -0.37 10.80 3.66
C LYS A 53 -1.15 9.96 4.67
N ARG A 54 -0.84 8.67 4.73
CA ARG A 54 -1.54 7.68 5.57
C ARG A 54 -0.58 7.07 6.60
N LEU A 55 -1.16 6.50 7.64
CA LEU A 55 -0.42 5.68 8.58
C LEU A 55 -0.28 4.29 8.00
N VAL A 56 0.96 3.83 7.83
CA VAL A 56 1.25 2.48 7.36
C VAL A 56 2.27 1.88 8.32
N ASP A 57 1.87 0.84 9.02
CA ASP A 57 2.76 0.09 9.90
C ASP A 57 3.17 -1.26 9.28
N ARG A 58 4.30 -1.81 9.72
CA ARG A 58 4.84 -3.05 9.16
C ARG A 58 3.94 -4.27 9.42
N LYS A 59 3.13 -4.26 10.48
CA LYS A 59 2.20 -5.36 10.81
C LYS A 59 1.04 -5.39 9.81
N SER A 60 0.48 -4.22 9.53
CA SER A 60 -0.53 -3.96 8.49
C SER A 60 -0.08 -4.41 7.11
N ILE A 61 1.17 -4.14 6.73
CA ILE A 61 1.75 -4.62 5.46
C ILE A 61 1.82 -6.15 5.42
N ASN A 62 2.19 -6.79 6.53
CA ASN A 62 2.32 -8.24 6.58
C ASN A 62 0.96 -8.94 6.39
N THR A 63 -0.12 -8.34 6.90
CA THR A 63 -1.50 -8.81 6.66
C THR A 63 -1.86 -8.77 5.17
N LEU A 64 -1.44 -7.73 4.45
CA LEU A 64 -1.71 -7.60 3.00
C LEU A 64 -0.93 -8.62 2.17
N LYS A 65 0.32 -8.91 2.55
CA LYS A 65 1.12 -9.96 1.89
C LYS A 65 0.47 -11.33 1.97
N ASN A 66 -0.15 -11.66 3.10
CA ASN A 66 -0.91 -12.91 3.28
C ASN A 66 -2.19 -12.98 2.43
N GLN A 67 -2.59 -11.88 1.77
CA GLN A 67 -3.78 -11.77 0.93
C GLN A 67 -3.42 -11.57 -0.55
N ASP A 68 -2.21 -11.97 -0.95
CA ASP A 68 -1.67 -11.84 -2.30
C ASP A 68 -1.61 -10.40 -2.81
N ILE A 69 -1.43 -9.43 -1.90
CA ILE A 69 -1.20 -8.02 -2.24
C ILE A 69 0.28 -7.74 -2.11
N SER A 70 0.93 -7.44 -3.24
CA SER A 70 2.36 -7.13 -3.26
C SER A 70 2.61 -5.69 -2.80
N THR A 71 3.68 -5.50 -2.02
CA THR A 71 4.03 -4.22 -1.41
C THR A 71 5.51 -3.92 -1.57
N ILE A 72 5.84 -2.68 -1.92
CA ILE A 72 7.23 -2.19 -2.03
C ILE A 72 7.39 -1.00 -1.09
N ILE A 73 8.35 -1.09 -0.17
CA ILE A 73 8.65 -0.06 0.85
C ILE A 73 9.91 0.70 0.42
N HIS A 74 9.87 2.04 0.55
CA HIS A 74 10.99 2.95 0.26
C HIS A 74 11.48 3.69 1.51
#